data_AF-A0A9E3KA62-F1
#
_entry.id   AF-A0A9E3KA62-F1
#
_cell.length_a   1.000
_cell.length_b   1.000
_cell.length_c   1.000
_cell.angle_alpha   90.00
_cell.angle_beta   90.00
_cell.angle_gamma   90.00
#
_symmetry.space_group_name_H-M   'P 1'
#
loop_
_entity.id
_entity.type
_entity.pdbx_description
1 polymer ?
#
loop_
_entity_poly.entity_id
_entity_poly.type
_entity_poly.pdbx_seq_one_letter_code
_entity_poly.pdbx_strand_id
1 'polypeptide(L)'
;MTQRIRIKLRSFDHNLVDKSSEKIVKTVRSTGAVVSGPIPLPTEKKKFTVLRSPHVNKKSREQFQLSTYKRLLDIYSSSSKTVDALMRLELPSGVDVEIKV
;
A
#
# COMPACT_ATOMS: atom_id res chain seq x y z
N MET A 1 -11.49 -16.03 -20.23
CA MET A 1 -10.89 -14.80 -19.66
C MET A 1 -10.75 -15.00 -18.17
N THR A 2 -9.53 -14.95 -17.62
CA THR A 2 -9.32 -15.09 -16.17
C THR A 2 -9.65 -13.76 -15.49
N GLN A 3 -10.69 -13.72 -14.65
CA GLN A 3 -10.97 -12.57 -13.80
C GLN A 3 -9.82 -12.43 -12.79
N ARG A 4 -9.24 -11.23 -12.71
CA ARG A 4 -8.04 -10.92 -11.91
C ARG A 4 -8.33 -9.69 -11.07
N ILE A 5 -8.40 -9.88 -9.75
CA ILE A 5 -8.55 -8.76 -8.84
C ILE A 5 -7.15 -8.23 -8.53
N ARG A 6 -6.95 -6.94 -8.75
CA ARG A 6 -5.71 -6.23 -8.50
C ARG A 6 -5.91 -5.25 -7.36
N ILE A 7 -5.18 -5.47 -6.27
CA ILE A 7 -5.24 -4.64 -5.06
C ILE A 7 -3.95 -3.83 -5.00
N LYS A 8 -4.09 -2.50 -4.96
CA LYS A 8 -2.98 -1.59 -4.68
C LYS A 8 -3.11 -1.08 -3.26
N LEU A 9 -2.05 -1.28 -2.47
CA LEU A 9 -1.92 -0.73 -1.13
C LEU A 9 -0.97 0.48 -1.19
N ARG A 10 -1.33 1.57 -0.52
CA ARG A 10 -0.46 2.74 -0.35
C ARG A 10 -0.42 3.14 1.11
N SER A 11 0.76 3.49 1.62
CA SER A 11 0.90 4.02 2.98
C SER A 11 2.13 4.93 3.08
N PHE A 12 2.14 5.79 4.08
CA PHE A 12 3.32 6.58 4.45
C PHE A 12 4.29 5.83 5.35
N ASP A 13 3.85 4.75 5.99
CA ASP A 13 4.70 3.86 6.79
C ASP A 13 4.90 2.51 6.07
N HIS A 14 6.16 2.09 5.99
CA HIS A 14 6.54 0.82 5.37
C HIS A 14 6.12 -0.39 6.22
N ASN A 15 6.18 -0.28 7.55
CA ASN A 15 5.89 -1.39 8.44
C ASN A 15 4.39 -1.76 8.39
N LEU A 16 3.56 -0.72 8.31
CA LEU A 16 2.11 -0.85 8.32
C LEU A 16 1.58 -1.43 6.99
N VAL A 17 2.16 -1.05 5.84
CA VAL A 17 1.80 -1.66 4.54
C VAL A 17 2.26 -3.11 4.44
N ASP A 18 3.40 -3.45 5.01
CA ASP A 18 3.94 -4.82 4.97
C ASP A 18 3.08 -5.76 5.80
N LYS A 19 2.79 -5.40 7.05
CA LYS A 19 1.86 -6.15 7.93
C LYS A 19 0.49 -6.33 7.28
N SER A 20 -0.04 -5.29 6.66
CA SER A 20 -1.36 -5.35 6.00
C SER A 20 -1.33 -6.25 4.78
N SER A 21 -0.28 -6.17 3.96
CA SER A 21 -0.11 -7.02 2.80
C SER A 21 0.03 -8.49 3.17
N GLU A 22 0.76 -8.80 4.25
CA GLU A 22 0.86 -10.16 4.78
C GLU A 22 -0.48 -10.68 5.30
N LYS A 23 -1.25 -9.84 6.00
CA LYS A 23 -2.58 -10.19 6.50
C LYS A 23 -3.52 -10.55 5.35
N ILE A 24 -3.52 -9.75 4.27
CA ILE A 24 -4.32 -10.02 3.06
C ILE A 24 -3.88 -11.35 2.42
N VAL A 25 -2.57 -11.55 2.24
CA VAL A 25 -2.05 -12.78 1.63
C VAL A 25 -2.41 -14.02 2.44
N LYS A 26 -2.33 -13.96 3.77
CA LYS A 26 -2.72 -15.07 4.66
C LYS A 26 -4.20 -15.40 4.50
N THR A 27 -5.07 -14.39 4.52
CA THR A 27 -6.52 -14.59 4.36
C THR A 27 -6.87 -15.23 3.01
N VAL A 28 -6.29 -14.72 1.93
CA VAL A 28 -6.59 -15.22 0.57
C VAL A 28 -6.02 -16.63 0.35
N ARG A 29 -4.87 -16.96 0.96
CA ARG A 29 -4.35 -18.34 0.96
C ARG A 29 -5.26 -19.29 1.74
N SER A 30 -5.81 -18.87 2.87
CA SER A 30 -6.76 -19.68 3.65
C SER A 30 -8.05 -19.97 2.87
N THR A 31 -8.49 -19.10 1.96
CA THR A 31 -9.66 -19.35 1.09
C THR A 31 -9.34 -20.20 -0.14
N GLY A 32 -8.08 -20.58 -0.35
CA GLY A 32 -7.64 -21.43 -1.47
C GLY A 32 -7.48 -20.70 -2.81
N ALA A 33 -7.47 -19.36 -2.82
CA ALA A 33 -7.20 -18.59 -4.03
C ALA A 33 -5.70 -18.41 -4.28
N VAL A 34 -5.30 -18.37 -5.55
CA VAL A 34 -3.90 -18.23 -5.94
C VAL A 34 -3.54 -16.74 -5.95
N VAL A 35 -2.53 -16.36 -5.17
CA VAL A 35 -2.08 -14.98 -5.01
C VAL A 35 -0.70 -14.80 -5.63
N SER A 36 -0.58 -13.81 -6.51
CA SER A 36 0.71 -13.18 -6.78
C SER A 36 1.09 -12.36 -5.56
N GLY A 37 2.17 -12.74 -4.90
CA GLY A 37 2.61 -12.20 -3.61
C GLY A 37 2.73 -10.66 -3.59
N PRO A 38 3.00 -10.06 -2.43
CA PRO A 38 3.05 -8.61 -2.30
C PRO A 38 4.23 -8.04 -3.10
N ILE A 39 3.96 -7.59 -4.34
CA ILE A 39 4.96 -7.03 -5.24
C ILE A 39 5.26 -5.59 -4.77
N PRO A 40 6.49 -5.29 -4.36
CA PRO A 40 6.86 -3.93 -4.00
C PRO A 40 6.94 -3.08 -5.27
N LEU A 41 6.16 -2.00 -5.31
CA LEU A 41 6.31 -0.98 -6.33
C LEU A 41 7.30 0.08 -5.86
N PRO A 42 8.01 0.77 -6.77
CA PRO A 42 8.94 1.83 -6.41
C PRO A 42 8.29 2.88 -5.51
N THR A 43 8.94 3.18 -4.39
CA THR A 43 8.51 4.19 -3.43
C THR A 43 8.59 5.58 -4.08
N GLU A 44 7.49 6.33 -4.04
CA GLU A 44 7.51 7.72 -4.45
C GLU A 44 8.07 8.58 -3.32
N LYS A 45 9.18 9.28 -3.58
CA LYS A 45 9.83 10.16 -2.60
C LYS A 45 9.69 11.60 -3.06
N LYS A 46 8.91 12.41 -2.35
CA LYS A 46 8.78 13.85 -2.58
C LYS A 46 9.65 14.59 -1.56
N LYS A 47 10.61 15.40 -2.04
CA LYS A 47 11.51 16.19 -1.19
C LYS A 47 11.09 17.66 -1.24
N PHE A 48 11.01 18.29 -0.08
CA PHE A 48 10.65 19.70 0.07
C PHE A 48 11.75 20.42 0.82
N THR A 49 12.18 21.56 0.29
CA THR A 49 13.16 22.42 0.95
C THR A 49 12.48 23.69 1.42
N VAL A 50 12.47 23.95 2.72
CA VAL A 50 11.83 25.13 3.31
C VAL A 50 12.89 26.00 4.00
N LEU A 51 12.69 27.31 4.02
CA LEU A 51 13.53 28.21 4.83
C LEU A 51 13.15 28.06 6.29
N ARG A 52 14.15 27.84 7.15
CA ARG A 52 13.92 27.74 8.60
C ARG A 52 13.59 29.10 9.21
N SER A 53 14.24 30.15 8.72
CA SER A 53 14.07 31.50 9.24
C SER A 53 13.01 32.27 8.46
N PRO A 54 12.15 33.06 9.14
CA PRO A 54 11.17 33.90 8.47
C PRO A 54 11.81 35.08 7.71
N HIS A 55 13.05 35.47 8.02
CA HIS A 55 13.71 36.63 7.41
C HIS A 55 15.23 36.44 7.18
N VAL A 56 15.74 36.98 6.08
CA VAL A 56 17.16 37.13 5.65
C VAL A 56 17.99 35.84 5.46
N ASN A 57 17.84 34.81 6.28
CA ASN A 57 18.78 33.69 6.34
C ASN A 57 18.55 32.61 5.24
N LYS A 58 18.94 32.89 3.98
CA LYS A 58 18.76 31.98 2.82
C LYS A 58 19.56 30.66 2.88
N LYS A 59 20.69 30.66 3.58
CA LYS A 59 21.56 29.47 3.74
C LYS A 59 21.01 28.47 4.76
N SER A 60 20.14 28.92 5.67
CA SER A 60 19.47 28.06 6.65
C SER A 60 18.22 27.42 6.05
N ARG A 61 18.37 26.23 5.47
CA ARG A 61 17.28 25.46 4.84
C ARG A 61 17.03 24.16 5.58
N GLU A 62 15.78 23.75 5.65
CA GLU A 62 15.34 22.47 6.19
C GLU A 62 14.84 21.58 5.05
N GLN A 63 15.18 20.30 5.12
CA GLN A 63 14.83 19.31 4.10
C GLN A 63 13.84 18.32 4.69
N PHE A 64 12.64 18.28 4.11
CA PHE A 64 11.62 17.32 4.45
C PHE A 64 11.46 16.31 3.32
N GLN A 65 11.07 15.08 3.66
CA GLN A 65 10.75 14.05 2.69
C GLN A 65 9.43 13.39 3.06
N LEU A 66 8.54 13.27 2.07
CA LEU A 66 7.34 12.45 2.13
C LEU A 66 7.59 11.20 1.29
N SER A 67 7.49 10.02 1.91
CA SER A 67 7.69 8.73 1.25
C SER A 67 6.36 7.99 1.17
N THR A 68 5.94 7.61 -0.03
CA THR A 68 4.74 6.80 -0.24
C THR A 68 5.16 5.40 -0.68
N TYR A 69 4.95 4.43 0.20
CA TYR A 69 5.20 3.01 -0.05
C TYR A 69 3.99 2.39 -0.75
N LYS A 70 4.24 1.65 -1.82
CA LYS A 70 3.20 1.06 -2.67
C LYS A 70 3.44 -0.43 -2.79
N ARG A 71 2.40 -1.23 -2.54
CA ARG A 71 2.42 -2.69 -2.78
C ARG A 71 1.31 -3.07 -3.74
N LEU A 72 1.58 -4.02 -4.60
CA LEU A 72 0.62 -4.58 -5.55
C LEU A 72 0.39 -6.05 -5.23
N LEU A 73 -0.87 -6.46 -5.20
CA LEU A 73 -1.30 -7.83 -5.02
C LEU A 73 -2.25 -8.18 -6.15
N ASP A 74 -1.98 -9.28 -6.85
CA ASP A 74 -2.85 -9.79 -7.91
C ASP A 74 -3.42 -11.15 -7.46
N ILE A 75 -4.74 -11.30 -7.47
CA ILE A 75 -5.43 -12.54 -7.09
C ILE A 75 -5.98 -13.20 -8.36
N TYR A 76 -5.58 -14.45 -8.58
CA TYR A 76 -6.05 -15.31 -9.66
C TYR A 76 -7.07 -16.29 -9.09
N SER A 77 -8.34 -16.16 -9.51
CA SER A 77 -9.55 -16.88 -9.04
C SER A 77 -10.47 -16.03 -8.16
N SER A 78 -11.58 -15.58 -8.75
CA SER A 78 -12.64 -14.76 -8.13
C SER A 78 -13.75 -15.65 -7.55
N SER A 79 -13.45 -16.44 -6.51
CA SER A 79 -14.52 -17.10 -5.76
C SER A 79 -15.28 -16.08 -4.89
N SER A 80 -16.61 -16.19 -4.80
CA SER A 80 -17.43 -15.28 -3.98
C SER A 80 -16.96 -15.24 -2.53
N LYS A 81 -16.58 -16.39 -1.97
CA LYS A 81 -15.98 -16.54 -0.65
C LYS A 81 -14.73 -15.67 -0.44
N THR A 82 -13.91 -15.48 -1.48
CA THR A 82 -12.68 -14.68 -1.39
C THR A 82 -13.00 -13.18 -1.42
N VAL A 83 -13.99 -12.75 -2.20
CA VAL A 83 -14.44 -11.34 -2.23
C VAL A 83 -15.03 -10.94 -0.87
N ASP A 84 -15.87 -11.79 -0.29
CA ASP A 84 -16.47 -11.55 1.02
C ASP A 84 -15.43 -11.51 2.15
N ALA A 85 -14.40 -12.35 2.06
CA ALA A 85 -13.30 -12.37 3.03
C ALA A 85 -12.42 -11.10 2.94
N LEU A 86 -12.25 -10.55 1.73
CA LEU A 86 -11.49 -9.31 1.50
C LEU A 86 -12.25 -8.09 2.05
N MET A 87 -13.57 -8.01 1.85
CA MET A 87 -14.39 -6.90 2.35
C MET A 87 -14.54 -6.90 3.87
N ARG A 88 -14.53 -8.08 4.50
CA ARG A 88 -14.58 -8.20 5.98
C ARG A 88 -13.25 -7.91 6.67
N LEU A 89 -12.16 -7.75 5.92
CA LEU A 89 -10.84 -7.62 6.53
C LEU A 89 -10.66 -6.21 7.11
N GLU A 90 -10.54 -6.12 8.43
CA GLU A 90 -10.16 -4.87 9.09
C GLU A 90 -8.68 -4.56 8.82
N LEU A 91 -8.47 -3.48 8.08
CA LEU A 91 -7.16 -2.93 7.78
C LEU A 91 -6.84 -1.80 8.77
N PRO A 92 -5.57 -1.67 9.19
CA PRO A 92 -5.15 -0.59 10.07
C PRO A 92 -5.37 0.78 9.42
N SER A 93 -5.77 1.76 10.25
CA SER A 93 -5.90 3.16 9.84
C SER A 93 -4.53 3.68 9.41
N GLY A 94 -4.40 4.04 8.13
CA GLY A 94 -3.13 4.48 7.53
C GLY A 94 -2.69 3.69 6.29
N VAL A 95 -3.43 2.65 5.90
CA VAL A 95 -3.32 2.07 4.55
C VAL A 95 -4.49 2.53 3.70
N ASP A 96 -4.16 3.08 2.54
CA ASP A 96 -5.09 3.31 1.45
C ASP A 96 -5.13 2.09 0.54
N VAL A 97 -6.35 1.63 0.20
CA VAL A 97 -6.57 0.40 -0.59
C VAL A 97 -7.42 0.72 -1.81
N GLU A 98 -6.85 0.47 -2.97
CA GLU A 98 -7.50 0.61 -4.26
C GLU A 98 -7.69 -0.78 -4.89
N ILE A 99 -8.94 -1.21 -5.02
CA ILE A 99 -9.29 -2.49 -5.64
C ILE A 99 -9.72 -2.25 -7.09
N LYS A 100 -9.09 -2.96 -8.02
CA LYS A 100 -9.50 -3.05 -9.42
C LYS A 100 -9.91 -4.47 -9.75
N VAL A 101 -11.10 -4.63 -10.32
CA VAL A 101 -11.66 -5.91 -10.76
C VAL A 101 -11.38 -6.12 -12.25
#